data_AF-A0A241WLF7-F1
#
_entry.id   AF-A0A241WLF7-F1
#
_cell.length_a   1.000
_cell.length_b   1.000
_cell.length_c   1.000
_cell.angle_alpha   90.00
_cell.angle_beta   90.00
_cell.angle_gamma   90.00
#
_symmetry.space_group_name_H-M   'P 1'
#
loop_
_entity.id
_entity.type
_entity.pdbx_description
1 polymer ?
#
loop_
_entity_poly.entity_id
_entity_poly.type
_entity_poly.pdbx_seq_one_letter_code
_entity_poly.pdbx_strand_id
1 'polypeptide(L)'
;MEFSIEVFANWAIAISYPVLVIFAFTIFGIDKFKKRKNCLYFKQIIERKIGKNLSINSEDCSRILRASGLSTQQAIQLIYEMMYASDDESKFKGYTEVLISLEKLEPFGNLPTDLKQVIHRLVQITENTGSDSDKYLLIPLQKALENSKIVEEKQNRSKVMNNFVICMGVGSLVISIASYYISTKSPSKAEMVEIVEQGIKNSKN
;
A
#
# COMPACT_ATOMS: atom_id res chain seq x y z
N MET A 1 18.40 -23.50 -42.20
CA MET A 1 18.57 -22.73 -40.96
C MET A 1 17.63 -23.34 -39.94
N GLU A 2 18.04 -24.45 -39.32
CA GLU A 2 17.24 -25.12 -38.30
C GLU A 2 17.38 -24.31 -37.01
N PHE A 3 16.40 -23.46 -36.74
CA PHE A 3 16.26 -22.87 -35.40
C PHE A 3 15.93 -24.03 -34.45
N SER A 4 16.93 -24.51 -33.73
CA SER A 4 16.75 -25.56 -32.74
C SER A 4 15.78 -25.07 -31.65
N ILE A 5 14.82 -25.93 -31.31
CA ILE A 5 13.76 -25.66 -30.33
C ILE A 5 14.35 -25.20 -28.99
N GLU A 6 15.57 -25.65 -28.66
CA GLU A 6 16.33 -25.24 -27.48
C GLU A 6 16.74 -23.76 -27.48
N VAL A 7 17.08 -23.19 -28.64
CA VAL A 7 17.41 -21.76 -28.77
C VAL A 7 16.15 -20.95 -28.51
N PHE A 8 15.02 -21.33 -29.11
CA PHE A 8 13.74 -20.66 -28.89
C PHE A 8 13.29 -20.75 -27.42
N ALA A 9 13.44 -21.91 -26.78
CA ALA A 9 13.12 -22.09 -25.37
C ALA A 9 13.99 -21.22 -24.45
N ASN A 10 15.30 -21.12 -24.71
CA ASN A 10 16.21 -20.27 -23.93
C ASN A 10 15.86 -18.78 -24.08
N TRP A 11 15.54 -18.32 -25.29
CA TRP A 11 15.10 -16.93 -25.51
C TRP A 11 13.74 -16.65 -24.88
N ALA A 12 12.81 -17.60 -24.94
CA ALA A 12 11.50 -17.47 -24.29
C ALA A 12 11.62 -17.32 -22.77
N ILE A 13 12.48 -18.11 -22.12
CA ILE A 13 12.74 -18.02 -20.67
C ILE A 13 13.46 -16.71 -20.32
N ALA A 14 14.45 -16.32 -21.13
CA ALA A 14 15.21 -15.09 -20.93
C ALA A 14 14.35 -13.83 -21.04
N ILE A 15 13.32 -13.85 -21.89
CA ILE A 15 12.40 -12.72 -22.10
C ILE A 15 11.22 -12.77 -21.12
N SER A 16 10.72 -13.94 -20.74
CA SER A 16 9.56 -14.05 -19.85
C SER A 16 9.81 -13.45 -18.47
N TYR A 17 11.04 -13.55 -17.97
CA TYR A 17 11.42 -13.04 -16.65
C TYR A 17 11.39 -11.50 -16.53
N PRO A 18 12.08 -10.73 -17.40
CA PRO A 18 12.00 -9.27 -17.36
C PRO A 18 10.58 -8.76 -17.65
N VAL A 19 9.81 -9.45 -18.50
CA VAL A 19 8.40 -9.08 -18.77
C VAL A 19 7.54 -9.21 -17.51
N LEU A 20 7.68 -10.30 -16.74
CA LEU A 20 6.95 -10.47 -15.47
C LEU A 20 7.34 -9.42 -14.43
N VAL A 21 8.62 -9.09 -14.32
CA VAL A 21 9.10 -8.05 -13.40
C VAL A 21 8.54 -6.68 -13.79
N ILE A 22 8.62 -6.31 -15.07
CA ILE A 22 8.05 -5.05 -15.57
C ILE A 22 6.54 -4.99 -15.33
N PHE A 23 5.82 -6.09 -15.58
CA PHE A 23 4.38 -6.17 -15.36
C PHE A 23 4.01 -6.03 -13.87
N ALA A 24 4.78 -6.64 -12.96
CA ALA A 24 4.59 -6.46 -11.52
C ALA A 24 4.84 -5.01 -11.09
N PHE A 25 5.89 -4.36 -11.61
CA PHE A 25 6.20 -2.96 -11.32
C PHE A 25 5.13 -1.99 -11.87
N THR A 26 4.55 -2.24 -13.04
CA THR A 26 3.51 -1.38 -13.60
C THR A 26 2.21 -1.47 -12.82
N ILE A 27 1.76 -2.67 -12.42
CA ILE A 27 0.57 -2.85 -11.57
C ILE A 27 0.75 -2.13 -10.23
N PHE A 28 1.91 -2.31 -9.58
CA PHE A 28 2.21 -1.65 -8.31
C PHE A 28 2.28 -0.12 -8.45
N GLY A 29 2.82 0.37 -9.56
CA GLY A 29 2.88 1.79 -9.89
C GLY A 29 1.49 2.39 -10.05
N ILE A 30 0.62 1.75 -10.84
CA ILE A 30 -0.74 2.24 -11.13
C ILE A 30 -1.57 2.36 -9.86
N ASP A 31 -1.52 1.38 -8.95
CA ASP A 31 -2.30 1.45 -7.70
C ASP A 31 -1.85 2.62 -6.80
N LYS A 32 -0.54 2.86 -6.71
CA LYS A 32 -0.01 4.04 -6.00
C LYS A 32 -0.41 5.36 -6.65
N PHE A 33 -0.38 5.43 -7.98
CA PHE A 33 -0.81 6.64 -8.72
C PHE A 33 -2.29 6.93 -8.55
N LYS A 34 -3.14 5.90 -8.59
CA LYS A 34 -4.59 6.02 -8.39
C LYS A 34 -4.91 6.52 -6.98
N LYS A 35 -4.27 5.94 -5.95
CA LYS A 35 -4.40 6.41 -4.56
C LYS A 35 -4.00 7.88 -4.40
N ARG A 36 -2.88 8.30 -5.00
CA ARG A 36 -2.46 9.71 -4.97
C ARG A 36 -3.47 10.65 -5.61
N LYS A 37 -4.02 10.30 -6.78
CA LYS A 37 -5.07 11.10 -7.44
C LYS A 37 -6.31 11.24 -6.56
N ASN A 38 -6.74 10.16 -5.93
CA ASN A 38 -7.90 10.14 -5.06
C ASN A 38 -7.72 11.04 -3.82
N CYS A 39 -6.54 10.99 -3.19
CA CYS A 39 -6.19 11.90 -2.09
C CYS A 39 -6.21 13.37 -2.52
N LEU A 40 -5.61 13.69 -3.66
CA LEU A 40 -5.58 15.06 -4.19
C LEU A 40 -7.00 15.57 -4.51
N TYR A 41 -7.84 14.72 -5.10
CA TYR A 41 -9.23 15.06 -5.40
C TYR A 41 -10.03 15.39 -4.13
N PHE A 42 -9.89 14.56 -3.10
CA PHE A 42 -10.53 14.81 -1.80
C PHE A 42 -10.07 16.13 -1.19
N LYS A 43 -8.76 16.36 -1.13
CA LYS A 43 -8.15 17.59 -0.62
C LYS A 43 -8.67 18.84 -1.33
N GLN A 44 -8.66 18.84 -2.66
CA GLN A 44 -9.13 19.98 -3.46
C GLN A 44 -10.61 20.30 -3.24
N ILE A 45 -11.47 19.29 -3.05
CA ILE A 45 -12.89 19.51 -2.81
C ILE A 45 -13.12 20.14 -1.44
N ILE A 46 -12.44 19.63 -0.41
CA ILE A 46 -12.55 20.15 0.95
C ILE A 46 -12.02 21.59 1.02
N GLU A 47 -10.84 21.86 0.46
CA GLU A 47 -10.28 23.22 0.40
C GLU A 47 -11.20 24.18 -0.36
N ARG A 48 -11.80 23.73 -1.47
CA ARG A 48 -12.72 24.56 -2.26
C ARG A 48 -14.02 24.86 -1.50
N LYS A 49 -14.56 23.90 -0.74
CA LYS A 49 -15.78 24.10 0.05
C LYS A 49 -15.52 25.00 1.26
N ILE A 50 -14.41 24.82 1.96
CA ILE A 50 -14.00 25.66 3.09
C ILE A 50 -13.66 27.09 2.63
N GLY A 51 -12.92 27.23 1.52
CA GLY A 51 -12.60 28.55 0.95
C GLY A 51 -13.82 29.33 0.45
N LYS A 52 -14.98 28.67 0.29
CA LYS A 52 -16.27 29.29 -0.03
C LYS A 52 -17.18 29.49 1.18
N ASN A 53 -16.72 29.21 2.40
CA ASN A 53 -17.53 29.23 3.64
C ASN A 53 -18.84 28.42 3.53
N LEU A 54 -18.83 27.30 2.78
CA LEU A 54 -19.98 26.40 2.72
C LEU A 54 -19.94 25.46 3.91
N SER A 55 -21.03 25.38 4.70
CA SER A 55 -21.11 24.40 5.79
C SER A 55 -21.10 22.98 5.23
N ILE A 56 -20.15 22.16 5.67
CA ILE A 56 -20.05 20.77 5.22
C ILE A 56 -20.81 19.90 6.22
N ASN A 57 -21.94 19.33 5.79
CA ASN A 57 -22.71 18.38 6.60
C ASN A 57 -22.18 16.94 6.40
N SER A 58 -22.51 16.05 7.33
CA SER A 58 -22.27 14.60 7.28
C SER A 58 -22.66 13.96 5.94
N GLU A 59 -23.80 14.34 5.35
CA GLU A 59 -24.24 13.79 4.06
C GLU A 59 -23.33 14.21 2.89
N ASP A 60 -22.83 15.44 2.93
CA ASP A 60 -21.85 15.95 1.97
C ASP A 60 -20.50 15.24 2.13
N CYS A 61 -20.04 15.03 3.37
CA CYS A 61 -18.85 14.24 3.64
C CYS A 61 -18.97 12.83 3.06
N SER A 62 -20.11 12.16 3.25
CA SER A 62 -20.41 10.83 2.70
C SER A 62 -20.31 10.80 1.17
N ARG A 63 -20.88 11.79 0.49
CA ARG A 63 -20.84 11.89 -0.97
C ARG A 63 -19.42 12.14 -1.48
N ILE A 64 -18.67 13.02 -0.82
CA ILE A 64 -17.28 13.33 -1.18
C ILE A 64 -16.39 12.11 -0.96
N LEU A 65 -16.59 11.37 0.13
CA LEU A 65 -15.86 10.15 0.46
C LEU A 65 -16.10 9.05 -0.59
N ARG A 66 -17.36 8.85 -0.99
CA ARG A 66 -17.72 7.90 -2.05
C ARG A 66 -17.15 8.30 -3.40
N ALA A 67 -17.17 9.60 -3.73
CA ALA A 67 -16.62 10.11 -4.98
C ALA A 67 -15.09 10.02 -5.04
N SER A 68 -14.39 10.17 -3.92
CA SER A 68 -12.93 10.03 -3.86
C SER A 68 -12.47 8.58 -3.78
N GLY A 69 -13.35 7.64 -3.43
CA GLY A 69 -13.00 6.23 -3.26
C GLY A 69 -12.02 5.99 -2.11
N LEU A 70 -11.96 6.91 -1.14
CA LEU A 70 -11.17 6.80 0.08
C LEU A 70 -11.99 6.12 1.19
N SER A 71 -11.30 5.46 2.13
CA SER A 71 -11.95 5.05 3.37
C SER A 71 -12.10 6.24 4.34
N THR A 72 -13.05 6.15 5.27
CA THR A 72 -13.27 7.19 6.29
C THR A 72 -12.00 7.45 7.10
N GLN A 73 -11.25 6.41 7.45
CA GLN A 73 -9.95 6.52 8.14
C GLN A 73 -8.91 7.30 7.32
N GLN A 74 -8.82 7.03 6.01
CA GLN A 74 -7.89 7.75 5.12
C GLN A 74 -8.27 9.22 5.01
N ALA A 75 -9.56 9.53 4.92
CA ALA A 75 -10.06 10.90 4.89
C ALA A 75 -9.77 11.65 6.19
N ILE A 76 -9.98 11.01 7.36
CA ILE A 76 -9.65 11.58 8.68
C ILE A 76 -8.16 11.91 8.77
N GLN A 77 -7.28 10.98 8.38
CA GLN A 77 -5.83 11.23 8.36
C GLN A 77 -5.46 12.39 7.43
N LEU A 78 -6.10 12.49 6.26
CA LEU A 78 -5.87 13.57 5.32
C LEU A 78 -6.30 14.94 5.89
N ILE A 79 -7.43 14.98 6.60
CA ILE A 79 -7.92 16.19 7.27
C ILE A 79 -6.94 16.62 8.36
N TYR A 80 -6.43 15.70 9.18
CA TYR A 80 -5.40 16.02 10.18
C TYR A 80 -4.12 16.60 9.54
N GLU A 81 -3.66 16.02 8.43
CA GLU A 81 -2.51 16.54 7.68
C GLU A 81 -2.78 17.96 7.16
N MET A 82 -3.98 18.22 6.66
CA MET A 82 -4.40 19.54 6.18
C MET A 82 -4.54 20.58 7.31
N MET A 83 -5.03 20.16 8.48
CA MET A 83 -5.09 20.99 9.68
C MET A 83 -3.70 21.39 10.14
N TYR A 84 -2.76 20.44 10.18
CA TYR A 84 -1.38 20.69 10.57
C TYR A 84 -0.64 21.59 9.56
N ALA A 85 -0.99 21.49 8.28
CA ALA A 85 -0.38 22.29 7.21
C ALA A 85 -0.99 23.69 7.05
N SER A 86 -2.02 24.05 7.80
CA SER A 86 -2.77 25.30 7.62
C SER A 86 -2.59 26.23 8.82
N ASP A 87 -1.95 27.38 8.60
CA ASP A 87 -1.75 28.44 9.62
C ASP A 87 -2.97 29.38 9.79
N ASP A 88 -4.05 29.14 9.06
CA ASP A 88 -5.26 29.98 9.04
C ASP A 88 -6.36 29.44 9.97
N GLU A 89 -6.71 30.21 11.01
CA GLU A 89 -7.71 29.85 12.02
C GLU A 89 -9.10 29.62 11.44
N SER A 90 -9.45 30.31 10.34
CA SER A 90 -10.74 30.13 9.64
C SER A 90 -10.81 28.75 8.99
N LYS A 91 -9.72 28.33 8.33
CA LYS A 91 -9.61 27.01 7.71
C LYS A 91 -9.56 25.91 8.75
N PHE A 92 -8.89 26.16 9.89
CA PHE A 92 -8.83 25.22 11.00
C PHE A 92 -10.23 24.89 11.55
N LYS A 93 -11.10 25.89 11.72
CA LYS A 93 -12.51 25.69 12.11
C LYS A 93 -13.26 24.87 11.06
N GLY A 94 -13.11 25.21 9.77
CA GLY A 94 -13.71 24.45 8.67
C GLY A 94 -13.28 22.97 8.64
N TYR A 95 -12.00 22.68 8.86
CA TYR A 95 -11.50 21.31 8.95
C TYR A 95 -12.03 20.56 10.18
N THR A 96 -12.16 21.26 11.31
CA THR A 96 -12.71 20.68 12.54
C THR A 96 -14.17 20.26 12.36
N GLU A 97 -14.98 21.06 11.68
CA GLU A 97 -16.37 20.70 11.35
C GLU A 97 -16.47 19.49 10.41
N VAL A 98 -15.56 19.39 9.44
CA VAL A 98 -15.47 18.22 8.55
C VAL A 98 -15.07 16.97 9.32
N LEU A 99 -14.11 17.09 10.25
CA LEU A 99 -13.66 16.00 11.09
C LEU A 99 -14.80 15.45 11.96
N ILE A 100 -15.53 16.34 12.66
CA ILE A 100 -16.70 15.96 13.46
C ILE A 100 -17.77 15.29 12.58
N SER A 101 -17.96 15.79 11.35
CA SER A 101 -18.93 15.22 10.41
C SER A 101 -18.50 13.84 9.88
N LEU A 102 -17.20 13.60 9.71
CA LEU A 102 -16.64 12.30 9.33
C LEU A 102 -16.71 11.28 10.47
N GLU A 103 -16.44 11.71 11.70
CA GLU A 103 -16.55 10.86 12.90
C GLU A 103 -17.99 10.42 13.17
N LYS A 104 -18.98 11.28 12.86
CA LYS A 104 -20.40 10.94 12.94
C LYS A 104 -20.86 9.91 11.91
N LEU A 105 -20.23 9.87 10.73
CA LEU A 105 -20.58 8.90 9.68
C LEU A 105 -20.14 7.49 10.03
N GLU A 106 -19.02 7.35 10.74
CA GLU A 106 -18.51 6.06 11.16
C GLU A 106 -17.99 6.17 12.60
N PRO A 107 -18.91 6.22 13.60
CA PRO A 107 -18.50 6.15 14.99
C PRO A 107 -17.72 4.86 15.17
N PHE A 108 -16.58 4.93 15.86
CA PHE A 108 -15.66 3.80 16.02
C PHE A 108 -14.98 3.36 14.71
N GLY A 109 -14.88 4.24 13.71
CA GLY A 109 -14.24 3.97 12.42
C GLY A 109 -12.86 3.32 12.53
N ASN A 110 -12.13 3.58 13.62
CA ASN A 110 -10.83 2.99 13.92
C ASN A 110 -10.85 1.51 14.31
N LEU A 111 -11.99 0.89 14.63
CA LEU A 111 -12.05 -0.50 15.10
C LEU A 111 -12.30 -1.52 13.96
N PRO A 112 -11.81 -2.78 14.09
CA PRO A 112 -12.13 -3.88 13.17
C PRO A 112 -13.65 -4.13 13.09
N THR A 113 -14.12 -4.64 11.94
CA THR A 113 -15.56 -4.82 11.66
C THR A 113 -16.29 -5.70 12.68
N ASP A 114 -15.64 -6.77 13.14
CA ASP A 114 -16.20 -7.68 14.15
C ASP A 114 -16.33 -6.99 15.52
N LEU A 115 -15.36 -6.12 15.83
CA LEU A 115 -15.29 -5.34 17.06
C LEU A 115 -16.25 -4.16 17.08
N LYS A 116 -16.52 -3.54 15.93
CA LYS A 116 -17.56 -2.54 15.77
C LYS A 116 -18.93 -3.09 16.16
N GLN A 117 -19.26 -4.32 15.73
CA GLN A 117 -20.54 -4.94 16.08
C GLN A 117 -20.67 -5.21 17.58
N VAL A 118 -19.58 -5.64 18.22
CA VAL A 118 -19.54 -5.90 19.66
C VAL A 118 -19.69 -4.61 20.46
N ILE A 119 -18.95 -3.55 20.10
CA ILE A 119 -19.06 -2.25 20.77
C ILE A 119 -20.42 -1.61 20.51
N HIS A 120 -20.96 -1.68 19.30
CA HIS A 120 -22.28 -1.15 19.00
C HIS A 120 -23.38 -1.84 19.83
N ARG A 121 -23.27 -3.17 20.02
CA ARG A 121 -24.17 -3.90 20.93
C ARG A 121 -23.98 -3.50 22.39
N LEU A 122 -22.74 -3.34 22.85
CA LEU A 122 -22.46 -2.89 24.22
C LEU A 122 -22.97 -1.48 24.49
N VAL A 123 -22.83 -0.57 23.52
CA VAL A 123 -23.39 0.79 23.58
C VAL A 123 -24.92 0.73 23.65
N GLN A 124 -25.58 -0.08 22.82
CA GLN A 124 -27.04 -0.25 22.90
C GLN A 124 -27.50 -0.86 24.23
N ILE A 125 -26.74 -1.80 24.81
CA ILE A 125 -27.06 -2.39 26.11
C ILE A 125 -26.92 -1.34 27.21
N THR A 126 -25.88 -0.51 27.17
CA THR A 126 -25.60 0.52 28.17
C THR A 126 -26.51 1.76 28.04
N GLU A 127 -26.96 2.11 26.83
CA GLU A 127 -27.99 3.13 26.62
C GLU A 127 -29.36 2.67 27.17
N ASN A 128 -29.65 1.36 27.14
CA ASN A 128 -30.89 0.80 27.68
C ASN A 128 -30.86 0.61 29.21
N THR A 129 -29.69 0.57 29.86
CA THR A 129 -29.57 0.43 31.31
C THR A 129 -29.67 1.76 32.07
N GLY A 130 -29.57 2.90 31.38
CA GLY A 130 -29.86 4.24 31.95
C GLY A 130 -28.88 4.74 33.01
N SER A 131 -27.74 4.06 33.22
CA SER A 131 -26.73 4.40 34.22
C SER A 131 -25.50 5.03 33.57
N ASP A 132 -25.22 6.30 33.85
CA ASP A 132 -24.04 7.01 33.31
C ASP A 132 -22.70 6.35 33.70
N SER A 133 -22.69 5.56 34.79
CA SER A 133 -21.54 4.73 35.20
C SER A 133 -21.10 3.74 34.11
N ASP A 134 -22.05 3.17 33.37
CA ASP A 134 -21.77 2.13 32.39
C ASP A 134 -21.10 2.70 31.14
N LYS A 135 -21.34 3.98 30.84
CA LYS A 135 -20.65 4.74 29.78
C LYS A 135 -19.15 4.89 30.07
N TYR A 136 -18.76 5.05 31.33
CA TYR A 136 -17.36 5.20 31.73
C TYR A 136 -16.58 3.87 31.70
N LEU A 137 -17.27 2.73 31.76
CA LEU A 137 -16.66 1.40 31.61
C LEU A 137 -16.25 1.09 30.17
N LEU A 138 -16.91 1.71 29.18
CA LEU A 138 -16.61 1.52 27.76
C LEU A 138 -15.30 2.19 27.32
N ILE A 139 -14.90 3.29 27.97
CA ILE A 139 -13.71 4.07 27.62
C ILE A 139 -12.40 3.25 27.74
N PRO A 140 -12.10 2.56 28.86
CA PRO A 140 -10.90 1.73 28.96
C PRO A 140 -10.93 0.51 28.02
N LEU A 141 -12.12 -0.05 27.76
CA LEU A 141 -12.32 -1.14 26.81
C LEU A 141 -11.98 -0.69 25.38
N GLN A 142 -12.47 0.48 24.98
CA GLN A 142 -12.15 1.10 23.70
C GLN A 142 -10.64 1.33 23.56
N LYS A 143 -9.99 1.87 24.60
CA LYS A 143 -8.55 2.17 24.58
C LYS A 143 -7.68 0.91 24.49
N ALA A 144 -8.09 -0.17 25.15
CA ALA A 144 -7.41 -1.47 25.04
C ALA A 144 -7.53 -2.06 23.62
N LEU A 145 -8.66 -1.82 22.95
CA LEU A 145 -8.95 -2.31 21.60
C LEU A 145 -8.30 -1.46 20.50
N GLU A 146 -8.14 -0.15 20.71
CA GLU A 146 -7.30 0.68 19.84
C GLU A 146 -5.83 0.23 19.87
N ASN A 147 -5.34 -0.18 21.05
CA ASN A 147 -3.98 -0.72 21.18
C ASN A 147 -3.79 -2.08 20.48
N SER A 148 -4.80 -2.96 20.44
CA SER A 148 -4.68 -4.23 19.73
C SER A 148 -4.57 -4.05 18.22
N LYS A 149 -5.23 -3.03 17.66
CA LYS A 149 -5.09 -2.65 16.25
C LYS A 149 -3.67 -2.21 15.89
N ILE A 150 -3.00 -1.45 16.77
CA ILE A 150 -1.60 -1.04 16.57
C ILE A 150 -0.69 -2.28 16.44
N VAL A 151 -0.99 -3.34 17.20
CA VAL A 151 -0.26 -4.61 17.15
C VAL A 151 -0.55 -5.36 15.84
N GLU A 152 -1.81 -5.42 15.41
CA GLU A 152 -2.21 -6.06 14.16
C GLU A 152 -1.66 -5.33 12.92
N GLU A 153 -1.67 -4.01 12.92
CA GLU A 153 -1.13 -3.18 11.83
C GLU A 153 0.39 -3.35 11.70
N LYS A 154 1.11 -3.46 12.82
CA LYS A 154 2.53 -3.85 12.84
C LYS A 154 2.75 -5.25 12.24
N GLN A 155 1.89 -6.21 12.56
CA GLN A 155 1.95 -7.55 11.97
C GLN A 155 1.66 -7.53 10.46
N ASN A 156 0.66 -6.77 10.00
CA ASN A 156 0.36 -6.68 8.57
C ASN A 156 1.49 -6.00 7.78
N ARG A 157 2.08 -4.94 8.33
CA ARG A 157 3.26 -4.29 7.74
C ARG A 157 4.44 -5.26 7.66
N SER A 158 4.62 -6.09 8.70
CA SER A 158 5.61 -7.17 8.72
C SER A 158 5.32 -8.25 7.66
N LYS A 159 4.06 -8.67 7.46
CA LYS A 159 3.67 -9.62 6.41
C LYS A 159 3.96 -9.09 5.01
N VAL A 160 3.66 -7.82 4.74
CA VAL A 160 3.96 -7.19 3.44
C VAL A 160 5.48 -7.10 3.21
N MET A 161 6.25 -6.72 4.24
CA MET A 161 7.71 -6.72 4.18
C MET A 161 8.26 -8.14 3.96
N ASN A 162 7.70 -9.14 4.65
CA ASN A 162 8.09 -10.53 4.51
C ASN A 162 7.83 -11.06 3.09
N ASN A 163 6.67 -10.76 2.50
CA ASN A 163 6.38 -11.12 1.11
C ASN A 163 7.32 -10.43 0.12
N PHE A 164 7.71 -9.18 0.38
CA PHE A 164 8.72 -8.49 -0.42
C PHE A 164 10.10 -9.16 -0.31
N VAL A 165 10.53 -9.51 0.90
CA VAL A 165 11.80 -10.22 1.14
C VAL A 165 11.80 -11.61 0.49
N ILE A 166 10.69 -12.35 0.58
CA ILE A 166 10.53 -13.65 -0.10
C ILE A 166 10.63 -13.46 -1.62
N CYS A 167 9.97 -12.45 -2.18
CA CYS A 167 10.05 -12.15 -3.61
C CYS A 167 11.49 -11.83 -4.06
N MET A 168 12.22 -11.01 -3.28
CA MET A 168 13.65 -10.77 -3.53
C MET A 168 14.49 -12.05 -3.42
N GLY A 169 14.20 -12.92 -2.45
CA GLY A 169 14.90 -14.20 -2.26
C GLY A 169 14.68 -15.17 -3.42
N VAL A 170 13.46 -15.24 -3.96
CA VAL A 170 13.19 -16.04 -5.17
C VAL A 170 13.91 -15.45 -6.38
N GLY A 171 13.93 -14.11 -6.51
CA GLY A 171 14.67 -13.41 -7.55
C GLY A 171 16.18 -13.70 -7.50
N SER A 172 16.80 -13.65 -6.31
CA SER A 172 18.22 -13.93 -6.15
C SER A 172 18.57 -15.39 -6.43
N LEU A 173 17.70 -16.32 -6.03
CA LEU A 173 17.88 -17.75 -6.29
C LEU A 173 17.89 -18.06 -7.80
N VAL A 174 17.02 -17.41 -8.57
CA VAL A 174 16.98 -17.57 -10.03
C VAL A 174 18.24 -16.99 -10.70
N ILE A 175 18.71 -15.83 -10.25
CA ILE A 175 19.97 -15.24 -10.73
C ILE A 175 21.16 -16.16 -10.43
N SER A 176 21.20 -16.76 -9.23
CA SER A 176 22.24 -17.73 -8.86
C SER A 176 22.23 -18.98 -9.74
N ILE A 177 21.04 -19.54 -10.05
CA ILE A 177 20.91 -20.69 -10.96
C ILE A 177 21.34 -20.33 -12.38
N ALA A 178 20.93 -19.17 -12.89
CA ALA A 178 21.33 -18.70 -14.22
C ALA A 178 22.85 -18.47 -14.31
N SER A 179 23.45 -17.88 -13.28
CA SER A 179 24.90 -17.66 -13.19
C SER A 179 25.66 -18.98 -13.12
N TYR A 180 25.13 -19.96 -12.38
CA TYR A 180 25.69 -21.30 -12.31
C TYR A 180 25.63 -22.01 -13.67
N TYR A 181 24.51 -21.93 -14.37
CA TYR A 181 24.35 -22.52 -15.71
C TYR A 181 25.35 -21.91 -16.72
N ILE A 182 25.51 -20.58 -16.71
CA ILE A 182 26.52 -19.89 -17.54
C ILE A 182 27.94 -20.35 -17.15
N SER A 183 28.23 -20.46 -15.85
CA SER A 183 29.53 -20.94 -15.36
C SER A 183 29.84 -22.37 -15.82
N THR A 184 28.84 -23.25 -15.95
CA THR A 184 29.04 -24.63 -16.43
C THR A 184 29.24 -24.74 -17.94
N LYS A 185 28.82 -23.72 -18.71
CA LYS A 185 29.09 -23.60 -20.15
C LYS A 185 30.30 -22.73 -20.47
N SER A 186 31.00 -22.21 -19.44
CA SER A 186 32.25 -21.48 -19.62
C SER A 186 33.32 -22.44 -20.18
N PRO A 187 34.05 -22.05 -21.26
CA PRO A 187 34.99 -22.93 -21.92
C PRO A 187 36.05 -23.43 -20.95
N SER A 188 36.46 -24.69 -21.11
CA SER A 188 37.50 -25.29 -20.28
C SER A 188 38.83 -24.56 -20.50
N LYS A 189 39.73 -24.58 -19.51
CA LYS A 189 41.07 -23.97 -19.62
C LYS A 189 41.83 -24.41 -20.88
N ALA A 190 41.57 -25.63 -21.36
CA ALA A 190 42.15 -26.16 -22.59
C ALA A 190 41.64 -25.44 -23.86
N GLU A 191 40.34 -25.15 -23.95
CA GLU A 191 39.76 -24.41 -25.09
C GLU A 191 40.21 -22.94 -25.10
N MET A 192 40.42 -22.33 -23.93
CA MET A 192 40.95 -20.95 -23.86
C MET A 192 42.38 -20.85 -24.40
N VAL A 193 43.24 -21.84 -24.15
CA VAL A 193 44.61 -21.86 -24.66
C VAL A 193 44.60 -21.99 -26.19
N GLU A 194 43.75 -22.84 -26.74
CA GLU A 194 43.64 -23.04 -28.18
C GLU A 194 43.09 -21.80 -28.91
N ILE A 195 42.11 -21.11 -28.31
CA ILE A 195 41.57 -19.86 -28.84
C ILE A 195 42.62 -18.73 -28.81
N VAL A 196 43.42 -18.65 -27.74
CA VAL A 196 44.49 -17.65 -27.63
C VAL A 196 45.61 -17.94 -28.64
N GLU A 197 46.00 -19.20 -28.83
CA GLU A 197 47.01 -19.57 -29.82
C GLU A 197 46.55 -19.33 -31.27
N GLN A 198 45.28 -19.60 -31.58
CA GLN A 198 44.70 -19.25 -32.88
C GLN A 198 44.65 -17.73 -33.11
N GLY A 199 44.32 -16.95 -32.08
CA GLY A 199 44.35 -15.48 -32.14
C GLY A 199 45.75 -14.92 -32.39
N ILE A 200 46.77 -15.50 -31.75
CA ILE A 200 48.18 -15.10 -31.95
C ILE A 200 48.69 -15.50 -33.34
N LYS A 201 48.28 -16.66 -33.87
CA LYS A 201 48.63 -17.06 -35.25
C LYS A 201 47.97 -16.17 -36.31
N ASN A 202 46.70 -15.81 -36.14
CA ASN A 202 45.99 -14.95 -37.09
C ASN A 202 46.46 -13.48 -37.05
N SER A 203 47.03 -13.02 -35.93
CA SER A 203 47.63 -11.69 -35.82
C SER A 203 49.06 -11.59 -36.39
N LYS A 204 49.69 -12.73 -36.73
CA LYS A 204 51.05 -12.80 -37.28
C LYS A 204 51.10 -13.04 -38.80
N ASN A 205 49.94 -13.20 -39.45
CA ASN A 205 49.76 -13.09 -40.89
C ASN A 205 49.18 -11.71 -41.24
#